data_AF-A0A537Q5I6-F1
#
_entry.id   AF-A0A537Q5I6-F1
#
_cell.length_a   1.000
_cell.length_b   1.000
_cell.length_c   1.000
_cell.angle_alpha   90.00
_cell.angle_beta   90.00
_cell.angle_gamma   90.00
#
_symmetry.space_group_name_H-M   'P 1'
#
loop_
_entity.id
_entity.type
_entity.pdbx_description
1 polymer ?
#
loop_
_entity_poly.entity_id
_entity_poly.type
_entity_poly.pdbx_seq_one_letter_code
_entity_poly.pdbx_strand_id
1 'polypeptide(L)'
;MLMQDEPSDSPQQDLQGRLPPSLFQPQLSKNSISRRIGMRIGIHLPHIGRKAGPEAIRRAAIQAEELGFADVWTSEHIIIPKGAPYPPSALFYEPVLTLTWAAAFTSRVGLGTSVLVLPMRHPLP
;
A
#
# COMPACT_ATOMS: atom_id res chain seq x y z
N MET A 1 43.62 -1.24 -49.42
CA MET A 1 42.19 -1.07 -49.70
C MET A 1 41.48 -1.18 -48.36
N LEU A 2 40.86 -0.08 -47.93
CA LEU A 2 40.22 0.14 -46.62
C LEU A 2 38.87 -0.59 -46.49
N MET A 3 38.59 -1.13 -45.29
CA MET A 3 37.30 -1.22 -44.56
C MET A 3 37.67 -1.61 -43.11
N GLN A 4 37.80 -0.68 -42.15
CA GLN A 4 36.78 -0.10 -41.24
C GLN A 4 35.87 -1.12 -40.50
N ASP A 5 36.02 -1.10 -39.17
CA ASP A 5 35.06 -1.18 -38.04
C ASP A 5 34.10 -2.40 -37.97
N GLU A 6 34.00 -3.14 -36.86
CA GLU A 6 33.46 -2.73 -35.55
C GLU A 6 34.06 -3.56 -34.39
N PRO A 7 34.38 -2.98 -33.21
CA PRO A 7 34.51 -3.75 -31.99
C PRO A 7 33.12 -4.07 -31.44
N SER A 8 32.82 -5.36 -31.24
CA SER A 8 31.58 -5.84 -30.62
C SER A 8 31.55 -5.50 -29.14
N ASP A 9 31.24 -4.26 -28.80
CA ASP A 9 30.98 -3.85 -27.42
C ASP A 9 29.58 -4.36 -27.04
N SER A 10 29.54 -5.45 -26.28
CA SER A 10 28.31 -6.04 -25.76
C SER A 10 28.03 -5.43 -24.38
N PRO A 11 27.06 -4.51 -24.21
CA PRO A 11 26.77 -3.90 -22.91
C PRO A 11 25.83 -4.79 -22.07
N GLN A 12 26.09 -6.10 -22.04
CA GLN A 12 25.19 -7.09 -21.42
C GLN A 12 25.70 -7.66 -20.09
N GLN A 13 26.83 -7.18 -19.54
CA GLN A 13 27.39 -7.72 -18.29
C GLN A 13 27.14 -6.89 -17.02
N ASP A 14 26.53 -5.70 -17.11
CA ASP A 14 26.43 -4.79 -15.96
C ASP A 14 25.06 -4.72 -15.26
N LEU A 15 24.14 -5.65 -15.56
CA LEU A 15 22.84 -5.75 -14.88
C LEU A 15 22.87 -6.58 -13.58
N GLN A 16 24.07 -6.91 -13.07
CA GLN A 16 24.25 -7.48 -11.73
C GLN A 16 24.68 -6.43 -10.71
N GLY A 17 24.10 -5.23 -10.80
CA GLY A 17 24.11 -4.26 -9.70
C GLY A 17 23.41 -4.87 -8.49
N ARG A 18 24.15 -5.63 -7.69
CA ARG A 18 23.71 -6.14 -6.40
C ARG A 18 23.48 -4.92 -5.52
N LEU A 19 22.23 -4.48 -5.43
CA LEU A 19 21.83 -3.37 -4.57
C LEU A 19 22.46 -3.60 -3.19
N PRO A 20 23.12 -2.58 -2.59
CA PRO A 20 23.79 -2.76 -1.31
C PRO A 20 22.77 -3.23 -0.27
N PRO A 21 23.14 -4.13 0.67
CA PRO A 21 22.22 -4.63 1.68
C PRO A 21 21.55 -3.53 2.52
N SER A 22 22.18 -2.35 2.60
CA SER A 22 21.66 -1.16 3.28
C SER A 22 20.40 -0.59 2.62
N LEU A 23 20.17 -0.86 1.33
CA LEU A 23 19.01 -0.36 0.59
C LEU A 23 17.68 -1.03 1.01
N PHE A 24 17.78 -2.20 1.67
CA PHE A 24 16.65 -2.93 2.23
C PHE A 24 16.60 -2.87 3.76
N GLN A 25 17.44 -2.05 4.41
CA GLN A 25 17.30 -1.83 5.84
C GLN A 25 16.16 -0.84 6.05
N PRO A 26 15.01 -1.26 6.63
CA PRO A 26 14.01 -0.29 7.01
C PRO A 26 14.67 0.67 8.01
N GLN A 27 14.75 1.95 7.67
CA GLN A 27 15.05 3.00 8.64
C GLN A 27 13.87 3.12 9.60
N LEU A 28 13.79 2.15 10.52
CA LEU A 28 12.91 2.21 11.66
C LEU A 28 13.35 3.42 12.49
N SER A 29 12.51 4.45 12.49
CA SER A 29 12.67 5.59 13.39
C SER A 29 12.90 5.09 14.81
N LYS A 30 13.99 5.54 15.43
CA LYS A 30 14.43 5.18 16.78
C LYS A 30 13.36 5.47 17.86
N ASN A 31 12.33 6.24 17.53
CA ASN A 31 11.23 6.58 18.45
C ASN A 31 10.13 5.50 18.55
N SER A 32 10.24 4.35 17.87
CA SER A 32 9.19 3.32 17.89
C SER A 32 9.46 2.12 18.83
N ILE A 33 10.64 2.02 19.47
CA ILE A 33 11.01 0.85 20.30
C ILE A 33 10.56 1.05 21.77
N SER A 34 9.32 1.48 21.96
CA SER A 34 8.60 1.35 23.24
C SER A 34 7.13 1.01 23.06
N ARG A 35 6.76 0.48 21.87
CA ARG A 35 5.50 -0.23 21.73
C ARG A 35 5.62 -1.55 22.51
N ARG A 36 4.70 -1.77 23.45
CA ARG A 36 4.60 -3.01 24.26
C ARG A 36 4.86 -4.24 23.38
N ILE A 37 5.61 -5.22 23.90
CA ILE A 37 5.87 -6.52 23.26
C ILE A 37 4.57 -7.34 23.28
N GLY A 38 3.59 -6.90 22.50
CA GLY A 38 2.26 -7.48 22.42
C GLY A 38 1.77 -7.46 20.98
N MET A 39 1.01 -8.48 20.61
CA MET A 39 0.43 -8.61 19.27
C MET A 39 -0.42 -7.39 18.94
N ARG A 40 -0.19 -6.78 17.77
CA ARG A 40 -1.01 -5.68 17.25
C ARG A 40 -2.06 -6.24 16.30
N ILE A 41 -3.30 -5.81 16.47
CA ILE A 41 -4.41 -6.21 15.61
C ILE A 41 -4.89 -4.99 14.83
N GLY A 42 -5.04 -5.14 13.51
CA GLY A 42 -5.67 -4.15 12.65
C GLY A 42 -6.96 -4.67 12.04
N ILE A 43 -7.75 -3.76 11.45
CA ILE A 43 -9.04 -4.08 10.84
C ILE A 43 -9.18 -3.44 9.46
N HIS A 44 -9.89 -4.11 8.55
CA HIS A 44 -10.16 -3.62 7.21
C HIS A 44 -11.38 -2.69 7.18
N LEU A 45 -11.27 -1.54 6.52
CA LEU A 45 -12.38 -0.60 6.39
C LEU A 45 -13.41 -1.10 5.37
N PRO A 46 -14.71 -0.84 5.58
CA PRO A 46 -15.78 -1.24 4.67
C PRO A 46 -15.81 -0.32 3.44
N HIS A 47 -14.79 -0.41 2.59
CA HIS A 47 -14.60 0.44 1.40
C HIS A 47 -14.87 -0.30 0.07
N ILE A 48 -15.39 -1.53 0.16
CA ILE A 48 -15.72 -2.41 -0.97
C ILE A 48 -17.20 -2.81 -0.90
N GLY A 49 -17.87 -2.79 -2.05
CA GLY A 49 -19.22 -3.33 -2.18
C GLY A 49 -20.34 -2.35 -1.85
N ARG A 50 -21.58 -2.85 -1.94
CA ARG A 50 -22.81 -2.04 -1.85
C ARG A 50 -23.00 -1.31 -0.51
N LYS A 51 -22.33 -1.77 0.54
CA LYS A 51 -22.38 -1.16 1.88
C LYS A 51 -21.25 -0.15 2.10
N ALA A 52 -20.32 -0.03 1.16
CA ALA A 52 -19.26 0.95 1.24
C ALA A 52 -19.82 2.36 1.01
N GLY A 53 -19.29 3.30 1.77
CA GLY A 53 -19.67 4.71 1.66
C GLY A 53 -18.95 5.55 2.70
N PRO A 54 -18.88 6.88 2.51
CA PRO A 54 -18.14 7.78 3.39
C PRO A 54 -18.53 7.64 4.87
N GLU A 55 -19.82 7.49 5.17
CA GLU A 55 -20.30 7.33 6.54
C GLU A 55 -19.96 5.94 7.13
N ALA A 56 -20.01 4.88 6.32
CA ALA A 56 -19.61 3.55 6.77
C ALA A 56 -18.11 3.50 7.10
N ILE A 57 -17.29 4.12 6.24
CA ILE A 57 -15.84 4.25 6.44
C ILE A 57 -15.55 5.08 7.70
N ARG A 58 -16.18 6.25 7.83
CA ARG A 58 -16.05 7.14 8.99
C ARG A 58 -16.37 6.43 10.31
N ARG A 59 -17.56 5.80 10.39
CA ARG A 59 -17.98 5.10 11.62
C ARG A 59 -17.04 3.94 11.96
N ALA A 60 -16.64 3.15 10.97
CA ALA A 60 -15.72 2.04 11.20
C ALA A 60 -14.34 2.53 11.69
N ALA A 61 -13.82 3.62 11.13
CA ALA A 61 -12.54 4.20 11.55
C ALA A 61 -12.58 4.71 13.00
N ILE A 62 -13.61 5.48 13.37
CA ILE A 62 -13.82 5.97 14.74
C ILE A 62 -13.94 4.79 15.71
N GLN A 63 -14.79 3.81 15.40
CA GLN A 63 -14.99 2.64 16.24
C GLN A 63 -13.72 1.81 16.41
N ALA A 64 -12.93 1.65 15.35
CA ALA A 64 -11.65 0.94 15.42
C ALA A 64 -10.69 1.64 16.40
N GLU A 65 -10.61 2.98 16.35
CA GLU A 65 -9.78 3.77 17.26
C GLU A 65 -10.27 3.71 18.71
N GLU A 66 -11.59 3.78 18.94
CA GLU A 66 -12.20 3.66 20.27
C GLU A 66 -11.99 2.29 20.90
N LEU A 67 -12.04 1.22 20.08
CA LEU A 67 -11.81 -0.16 20.51
C LEU A 67 -10.33 -0.50 20.68
N GLY A 68 -9.42 0.43 20.34
CA GLY A 68 -7.98 0.24 20.52
C GLY A 68 -7.32 -0.65 19.47
N PHE A 69 -7.90 -0.77 18.27
CA PHE A 69 -7.18 -1.36 17.13
C PHE A 69 -5.91 -0.57 16.84
N ALA A 70 -4.86 -1.27 16.43
CA ALA A 70 -3.58 -0.64 16.15
C ALA A 70 -3.62 0.14 14.83
N ASP A 71 -4.28 -0.41 13.80
CA ASP A 71 -4.30 0.15 12.45
C ASP A 71 -5.62 -0.17 11.74
N VAL A 72 -6.05 0.73 10.83
CA VAL A 72 -7.11 0.48 9.85
C VAL A 72 -6.51 0.32 8.45
N TRP A 73 -7.08 -0.60 7.67
CA TRP A 73 -6.51 -1.05 6.41
C TRP A 73 -7.48 -0.89 5.24
N THR A 74 -6.95 -0.51 4.08
CA THR A 74 -7.64 -0.59 2.79
C THR A 74 -6.89 -1.53 1.84
N SER A 75 -7.47 -1.87 0.70
CA SER A 75 -6.85 -2.70 -0.35
C SER A 75 -7.04 -2.01 -1.69
N GLU A 76 -6.26 -2.33 -2.71
CA GLU A 76 -6.42 -1.72 -4.04
C GLU A 76 -6.90 -2.73 -5.07
N HIS A 77 -7.96 -2.36 -5.81
CA HIS A 77 -8.35 -3.01 -7.05
C HIS A 77 -8.90 -1.97 -8.04
N ILE A 78 -8.07 -1.53 -8.99
CA ILE A 78 -8.50 -0.61 -10.05
C ILE A 78 -9.23 -1.36 -11.17
N ILE A 79 -8.80 -2.60 -11.45
CA ILE A 79 -9.39 -3.47 -12.46
C ILE A 79 -9.91 -4.72 -11.77
N ILE A 80 -11.19 -5.02 -11.98
CA ILE A 80 -11.84 -6.21 -11.42
C ILE A 80 -12.42 -7.00 -12.59
N PRO A 81 -11.86 -8.17 -12.93
CA PRO A 81 -12.37 -8.99 -14.02
C PRO A 81 -13.84 -9.38 -13.79
N LYS A 82 -14.61 -9.42 -14.87
CA LYS A 82 -16.01 -9.88 -14.80
C LYS A 82 -16.05 -11.32 -14.31
N GLY A 83 -16.84 -11.59 -13.26
CA GLY A 83 -16.98 -12.92 -12.68
C GLY A 83 -15.83 -13.32 -11.75
N ALA A 84 -14.91 -12.41 -11.41
CA ALA A 84 -13.90 -12.69 -10.39
C ALA A 84 -14.57 -13.03 -9.04
N PRO A 85 -14.09 -14.05 -8.32
CA PRO A 85 -14.62 -14.41 -7.01
C PRO A 85 -14.28 -13.36 -5.94
N TYR A 86 -13.24 -12.56 -6.17
CA TYR A 86 -12.80 -11.47 -5.30
C TYR A 86 -12.13 -10.35 -6.13
N PRO A 87 -12.27 -9.07 -5.74
CA PRO A 87 -13.18 -8.56 -4.70
C PRO A 87 -14.66 -8.78 -5.08
N PRO A 88 -15.56 -8.85 -4.09
CA PRO A 88 -16.96 -9.26 -4.29
C PRO A 88 -17.80 -8.22 -5.08
N SER A 89 -17.19 -7.10 -5.47
CA SER A 89 -17.87 -5.99 -6.13
C SER A 89 -16.88 -5.10 -6.87
N ALA A 90 -17.29 -4.60 -8.04
CA ALA A 90 -16.59 -3.55 -8.78
C ALA A 90 -16.68 -2.17 -8.11
N LEU A 91 -17.67 -1.96 -7.23
CA LEU A 91 -17.73 -0.78 -6.38
C LEU A 91 -16.62 -0.84 -5.33
N PHE A 92 -15.61 -0.01 -5.54
CA PHE A 92 -14.37 -0.02 -4.79
C PHE A 92 -13.88 1.41 -4.61
N TYR A 93 -13.76 1.90 -3.37
CA TYR A 93 -13.25 3.24 -3.11
C TYR A 93 -11.72 3.27 -3.23
N GLU A 94 -11.19 4.36 -3.78
CA GLU A 94 -9.74 4.53 -3.95
C GLU A 94 -9.04 4.51 -2.57
N PRO A 95 -7.98 3.68 -2.39
CA PRO A 95 -7.36 3.44 -1.08
C PRO A 95 -6.83 4.69 -0.38
N VAL A 96 -6.17 5.58 -1.11
CA VAL A 96 -5.50 6.77 -0.53
C VAL A 96 -6.53 7.79 -0.08
N LEU A 97 -7.55 8.05 -0.90
CA LEU A 97 -8.69 8.90 -0.56
C LEU A 97 -9.49 8.33 0.60
N THR A 98 -9.70 7.01 0.64
CA THR A 98 -10.38 6.34 1.75
C THR A 98 -9.64 6.53 3.07
N LEU A 99 -8.31 6.33 3.06
CA LEU A 99 -7.48 6.54 4.25
C LEU A 99 -7.39 8.01 4.63
N THR A 100 -7.32 8.92 3.66
CA THR A 100 -7.37 10.38 3.90
C THR A 100 -8.68 10.78 4.57
N TRP A 101 -9.79 10.22 4.11
CA TRP A 101 -11.11 10.43 4.72
C TRP A 101 -11.17 9.88 6.14
N ALA A 102 -10.68 8.67 6.39
CA ALA A 102 -10.61 8.09 7.74
C ALA A 102 -9.74 8.93 8.67
N ALA A 103 -8.58 9.40 8.19
CA ALA A 103 -7.64 10.22 8.94
C ALA A 103 -8.27 11.52 9.46
N ALA A 104 -9.23 12.10 8.73
CA ALA A 104 -9.92 13.33 9.15
C ALA A 104 -10.75 13.15 10.44
N PHE A 105 -11.03 11.91 10.86
CA PHE A 105 -11.84 11.59 12.04
C PHE A 105 -11.11 10.77 13.10
N THR A 106 -9.83 10.47 12.92
CA THR A 106 -9.04 9.64 13.83
C THR A 106 -7.69 10.28 14.12
N SER A 107 -7.12 10.00 15.30
CA SER A 107 -5.93 10.71 15.80
C SER A 107 -4.79 9.80 16.26
N ARG A 108 -5.05 8.51 16.46
CA ARG A 108 -4.13 7.53 17.07
C ARG A 108 -4.00 6.24 16.27
N VAL A 109 -5.08 5.77 15.64
CA VAL A 109 -5.07 4.53 14.87
C VAL A 109 -4.15 4.69 13.65
N GLY A 110 -3.31 3.69 13.39
CA GLY A 110 -2.46 3.65 12.20
C GLY A 110 -3.29 3.52 10.92
N LEU A 111 -2.74 3.97 9.81
CA LEU A 111 -3.37 3.90 8.49
C LEU A 111 -2.49 3.04 7.57
N GLY A 112 -3.06 2.02 6.94
CA GLY A 112 -2.30 1.08 6.13
C GLY A 112 -3.01 0.65 4.84
N THR A 113 -2.23 0.23 3.85
CA THR A 113 -2.74 -0.39 2.61
C THR A 113 -2.32 -1.86 2.53
N SER A 114 -3.18 -2.71 1.99
CA SER A 114 -3.02 -4.16 1.85
C SER A 114 -3.62 -4.63 0.52
N VAL A 115 -3.06 -4.24 -0.62
CA VAL A 115 -1.78 -3.52 -0.83
C VAL A 115 -2.03 -2.28 -1.66
N LEU A 116 -1.00 -1.44 -1.81
CA LEU A 116 -0.91 -0.51 -2.93
C LEU A 116 -0.12 -1.18 -4.06
N VAL A 117 -0.74 -1.34 -5.22
CA VAL A 117 -0.17 -1.99 -6.41
C VAL A 117 0.68 -0.98 -7.17
N LEU A 118 1.94 -0.83 -6.74
CA LEU A 118 2.87 0.19 -7.21
C LEU A 118 2.95 0.33 -8.75
N PRO A 119 3.01 -0.75 -9.57
CA PRO A 119 3.07 -0.62 -11.02
C PRO A 119 1.84 0.05 -11.66
N MET A 120 0.72 0.14 -10.94
CA MET A 120 -0.51 0.77 -11.41
C MET A 120 -0.57 2.27 -11.08
N ARG A 121 0.49 2.83 -10.49
CA ARG A 121 0.56 4.23 -10.07
C ARG A 121 1.78 4.90 -10.66
N HIS A 122 1.62 6.19 -10.99
CA HIS A 122 2.79 7.01 -11.26
C HIS A 122 3.55 7.21 -9.93
N PRO A 123 4.89 7.02 -9.90
CA PRO A 123 5.66 7.09 -8.66
C PRO A 123 5.77 8.51 -8.08
N LEU A 124 5.44 9.52 -8.88
CA LEU A 124 5.37 10.93 -8.50
C LEU A 124 3.97 11.47 -8.80
N PRO A 125 3.51 12.52 -8.09
CA PRO A 125 2.28 13.24 -8.44
C PRO A 125 2.30 13.80 -9.86
#